data_AF-A0A7W1KM47-F1
#
_entry.id   AF-A0A7W1KM47-F1
#
_cell.length_a   1.000
_cell.length_b   1.000
_cell.length_c   1.000
_cell.angle_alpha   90.00
_cell.angle_beta   90.00
_cell.angle_gamma   90.00
#
_symmetry.space_group_name_H-M   'P 1'
#
loop_
_entity.id
_entity.type
_entity.pdbx_description
1 polymer ?
#
loop_
_entity_poly.entity_id
_entity_poly.type
_entity_poly.pdbx_seq_one_letter_code
_entity_poly.pdbx_strand_id
1 'polypeptide(L)'
;MKRSFGVVVLVVTLVSCRGYDLESRLADQGGLVPADRFARYGREQAQEVAIAREYSHAASGSAPEDLVKRADAAVRYARTLPGVADAGADPLGFRLTIRFRSGWLTMVTPIDDGKRGAETGGLPAESGPGSGR
;
A
#
# COMPACT_ATOMS: atom_id res chain seq x y z
N MET A 1 22.26 -25.95 37.98
CA MET A 1 21.14 -26.63 37.29
C MET A 1 19.86 -25.80 37.23
N LYS A 2 19.32 -25.27 38.35
CA LYS A 2 18.05 -24.50 38.34
C LYS A 2 18.08 -23.20 37.50
N ARG A 3 19.23 -22.50 37.45
CA ARG A 3 19.40 -21.25 36.66
C ARG A 3 19.41 -21.49 35.15
N SER A 4 20.06 -22.56 34.71
CA SER A 4 20.13 -22.92 33.29
C SER A 4 18.76 -23.30 32.72
N PHE A 5 17.92 -23.96 33.54
CA PHE A 5 16.55 -24.30 33.17
C PHE A 5 15.67 -23.06 33.01
N GLY A 6 15.83 -22.05 33.89
CA GLY A 6 15.11 -20.78 33.78
C GLY A 6 15.46 -19.98 32.52
N VAL A 7 16.72 -19.98 32.10
CA VAL A 7 17.16 -19.31 30.87
C VAL A 7 16.58 -19.99 29.63
N VAL A 8 16.58 -21.33 29.60
CA VAL A 8 16.00 -22.09 28.47
C VAL A 8 14.50 -21.85 28.35
N VAL A 9 13.76 -21.86 29.47
CA VAL A 9 12.32 -21.55 29.47
C VAL A 9 12.06 -20.12 29.00
N LEU A 10 12.84 -19.14 29.45
CA LEU A 10 12.70 -17.75 29.02
C LEU A 10 12.92 -17.59 27.50
N VAL A 11 13.96 -18.23 26.95
CA VAL A 11 14.24 -18.19 25.51
C VAL A 11 13.12 -18.85 24.71
N VAL A 12 12.60 -19.99 25.16
CA VAL A 12 11.48 -20.67 24.50
C VAL A 12 10.20 -19.83 24.55
N THR A 13 9.94 -19.11 25.64
CA THR A 13 8.78 -18.21 25.73
C THR A 13 8.90 -16.99 24.82
N LEU A 14 10.11 -16.45 24.63
CA LEU A 14 10.35 -15.31 23.74
C LEU A 14 10.25 -15.70 22.25
N VAL A 15 10.67 -16.90 21.87
CA VAL A 15 10.54 -17.42 20.49
C VAL A 15 9.09 -17.89 20.21
N SER A 16 8.31 -18.18 21.25
CA SER A 16 6.89 -18.52 21.13
C SER A 16 5.98 -17.30 20.93
N CYS A 17 6.52 -16.07 20.98
CA CYS A 17 5.88 -14.92 20.38
C CYS A 17 5.85 -15.14 18.86
N ARG A 18 4.80 -15.81 18.37
CA ARG A 18 4.58 -16.00 16.94
C ARG A 18 4.60 -14.62 16.29
N GLY A 19 5.52 -14.42 15.34
CA GLY A 19 5.46 -13.30 14.43
C GLY A 19 4.18 -13.45 13.61
N TYR A 20 3.14 -12.68 13.98
CA TYR A 20 1.98 -12.50 13.12
C TYR A 20 2.39 -11.56 11.98
N ASP A 21 3.13 -12.10 11.02
CA ASP A 21 3.38 -11.41 9.75
C ASP A 21 2.10 -11.48 8.90
N LEU A 22 1.22 -10.49 9.13
CA LEU A 22 -0.01 -10.31 8.37
C LEU A 22 0.25 -9.53 7.08
N GLU A 23 1.35 -8.79 7.00
CA GLU A 23 1.68 -7.90 5.89
C GLU A 23 1.96 -8.70 4.62
N SER A 24 2.75 -9.78 4.72
CA SER A 24 3.03 -10.66 3.57
C SER A 24 1.77 -11.29 2.97
N ARG A 25 0.71 -11.52 3.76
CA ARG A 25 -0.56 -12.07 3.26
C ARG A 25 -1.46 -11.03 2.59
N LEU A 26 -1.28 -9.75 2.91
CA LEU A 26 -2.10 -8.65 2.39
C LEU A 26 -1.46 -8.00 1.15
N ALA A 27 -0.13 -8.06 1.04
CA ALA A 27 0.63 -7.50 -0.07
C ALA A 27 0.97 -8.54 -1.17
N ASP A 28 0.87 -9.84 -0.90
CA ASP A 28 1.18 -10.87 -1.90
C ASP A 28 0.24 -10.78 -3.12
N GLN A 29 0.85 -10.53 -4.28
CA GLN A 29 0.17 -10.46 -5.58
C GLN A 29 0.14 -11.82 -6.29
N GLY A 30 0.62 -12.89 -5.64
CA GLY A 30 0.64 -14.25 -6.17
C GLY A 30 -0.76 -14.72 -6.60
N GLY A 31 -0.88 -15.14 -7.85
CA GLY A 31 -2.14 -15.62 -8.44
C GLY A 31 -3.11 -14.52 -8.89
N LEU A 32 -2.78 -13.24 -8.68
CA LEU A 32 -3.52 -12.10 -9.23
C LEU A 32 -3.06 -11.75 -10.65
N VAL A 33 -3.87 -10.93 -11.33
CA VAL A 33 -3.47 -10.33 -12.61
C VAL A 33 -2.26 -9.42 -12.35
N PRO A 34 -1.17 -9.51 -13.14
CA PRO A 34 -0.01 -8.62 -12.95
C PRO A 34 -0.40 -7.14 -12.96
N ALA A 35 0.16 -6.35 -12.06
CA ALA A 35 -0.18 -4.93 -11.87
C ALA A 35 -0.13 -4.12 -13.18
N ASP A 36 0.92 -4.28 -13.97
CA ASP A 36 1.06 -3.61 -15.27
C ASP A 36 0.04 -4.07 -16.31
N ARG A 37 -0.50 -5.29 -16.19
CA ARG A 37 -1.57 -5.78 -17.06
C ARG A 37 -2.91 -5.17 -16.63
N PHE A 38 -3.18 -5.15 -15.33
CA PHE A 38 -4.40 -4.57 -14.77
C PHE A 38 -4.49 -3.06 -15.04
N ALA A 39 -3.37 -2.33 -14.90
CA ALA A 39 -3.29 -0.89 -15.20
C ALA A 39 -3.74 -0.53 -16.62
N ARG A 40 -3.65 -1.47 -17.58
CA ARG A 40 -4.06 -1.24 -18.98
C ARG A 40 -5.57 -1.30 -19.20
N TYR A 41 -6.34 -1.79 -18.24
CA TYR A 41 -7.79 -1.95 -18.40
C TYR A 41 -8.53 -0.61 -18.38
N GLY A 42 -7.93 0.43 -17.83
CA GLY A 42 -8.50 1.76 -17.84
C GLY A 42 -7.72 2.75 -16.99
N ARG A 43 -8.14 4.01 -17.09
CA ARG A 43 -7.47 5.13 -16.43
C ARG A 43 -7.57 5.07 -14.91
N GLU A 44 -8.67 4.54 -14.39
CA GLU A 44 -8.88 4.39 -12.94
C GLU A 44 -8.08 3.21 -12.40
N GLN A 45 -7.95 2.13 -13.16
CA GLN A 45 -7.10 0.98 -12.84
C GLN A 45 -5.61 1.37 -12.84
N ALA A 46 -5.17 2.20 -13.80
CA ALA A 46 -3.81 2.75 -13.77
C ALA A 46 -3.55 3.61 -12.53
N GLN A 47 -4.52 4.44 -12.13
CA GLN A 47 -4.42 5.26 -10.92
C GLN A 47 -4.42 4.41 -9.64
N GLU A 48 -5.26 3.38 -9.57
CA GLU A 48 -5.28 2.42 -8.46
C GLU A 48 -3.92 1.74 -8.28
N VAL A 49 -3.34 1.21 -9.35
CA VAL A 49 -2.00 0.57 -9.32
C VAL A 49 -0.93 1.58 -8.91
N ALA A 50 -1.00 2.81 -9.40
CA ALA A 50 -0.03 3.83 -9.02
C ALA A 50 -0.08 4.15 -7.52
N ILE A 51 -1.29 4.22 -6.95
CA ILE A 51 -1.47 4.50 -5.52
C ILE A 51 -1.02 3.29 -4.68
N ALA A 52 -1.32 2.07 -5.13
CA ALA A 52 -0.85 0.84 -4.50
C ALA A 52 0.68 0.75 -4.39
N ARG A 53 1.39 1.18 -5.44
CA ARG A 53 2.86 1.25 -5.47
C ARG A 53 3.42 2.32 -4.52
N GLU A 54 2.80 3.49 -4.46
CA GLU A 54 3.23 4.51 -3.48
C GLU A 54 2.93 4.07 -2.04
N TYR A 55 1.89 3.26 -1.84
CA TYR A 55 1.56 2.73 -0.52
C TYR A 55 2.59 1.71 -0.02
N SER A 56 3.17 0.89 -0.89
CA SER A 56 4.26 -0.01 -0.50
C SER A 56 5.58 0.74 -0.27
N HIS A 57 5.86 1.77 -1.08
CA HIS A 57 7.13 2.49 -1.05
C HIS A 57 7.27 3.46 0.14
N ALA A 58 6.17 4.00 0.65
CA ALA A 58 6.23 5.01 1.69
C ALA A 58 6.58 4.42 3.06
N ALA A 59 7.85 4.47 3.47
CA ALA A 59 8.41 4.07 4.77
C ALA A 59 8.57 2.55 5.02
N SER A 60 9.77 2.18 5.42
CA SER A 60 10.17 0.80 5.75
C SER A 60 10.10 0.61 7.26
N GLY A 61 9.00 0.04 7.77
CA GLY A 61 8.85 -0.20 9.20
C GLY A 61 7.47 -0.72 9.56
N SER A 62 7.41 -1.72 10.44
CA SER A 62 6.17 -2.36 10.92
C SER A 62 5.65 -1.78 12.23
N ALA A 63 6.27 -0.71 12.74
CA ALA A 63 5.77 0.02 13.89
C ALA A 63 4.47 0.78 13.52
N PRO A 64 3.51 0.95 14.45
CA PRO A 64 2.25 1.63 14.17
C PRO A 64 2.44 3.04 13.58
N GLU A 65 3.41 3.80 14.06
CA GLU A 65 3.74 5.13 13.53
C GLU A 65 4.23 5.09 12.07
N ASP A 66 4.88 4.01 11.65
CA ASP A 66 5.35 3.85 10.28
C ASP A 66 4.19 3.47 9.37
N LEU A 67 3.29 2.60 9.83
CA LEU A 67 2.03 2.27 9.11
C LEU A 67 1.20 3.51 8.80
N VAL A 68 1.07 4.42 9.78
CA VAL A 68 0.37 5.70 9.60
C VAL A 68 1.07 6.56 8.55
N LYS A 69 2.40 6.68 8.60
CA LYS A 69 3.16 7.46 7.60
C LYS A 69 3.01 6.90 6.19
N ARG A 70 2.98 5.57 6.02
CA ARG A 70 2.77 4.95 4.70
C ARG A 70 1.41 5.30 4.14
N ALA A 71 0.39 5.10 4.96
CA ALA A 71 -1.00 5.40 4.63
C ALA A 71 -1.19 6.89 4.26
N ASP A 72 -0.62 7.80 5.05
CA ASP A 72 -0.70 9.25 4.80
C ASP A 72 0.02 9.67 3.52
N ALA A 73 1.17 9.06 3.19
CA ALA A 73 1.85 9.31 1.93
C ALA A 73 1.02 8.83 0.73
N ALA A 74 0.43 7.64 0.81
CA ALA A 74 -0.43 7.09 -0.23
C ALA A 74 -1.69 7.94 -0.43
N VAL A 75 -2.34 8.40 0.65
CA VAL A 75 -3.49 9.31 0.58
C VAL A 75 -3.11 10.64 -0.08
N ARG A 76 -1.95 11.21 0.28
CA ARG A 76 -1.46 12.45 -0.35
C ARG A 76 -1.21 12.28 -1.84
N TYR A 77 -0.58 11.17 -2.24
CA TYR A 77 -0.38 10.85 -3.65
C TYR A 77 -1.71 10.63 -4.39
N ALA A 78 -2.66 9.90 -3.80
CA ALA A 78 -3.99 9.70 -4.39
C ALA A 78 -4.68 11.03 -4.70
N ARG A 79 -4.54 12.03 -3.83
CA ARG A 79 -5.13 13.37 -4.01
C ARG A 79 -4.51 14.19 -5.14
N THR A 80 -3.33 13.83 -5.64
CA THR A 80 -2.74 14.49 -6.82
C THR A 80 -3.31 13.95 -8.13
N LEU A 81 -4.00 12.81 -8.11
CA LEU A 81 -4.51 12.16 -9.30
C LEU A 81 -5.90 12.69 -9.68
N PRO A 82 -6.13 13.07 -10.95
CA PRO A 82 -7.34 13.80 -11.35
C PRO A 82 -8.61 12.95 -11.31
N GLY A 83 -8.51 11.62 -11.38
CA GLY A 83 -9.65 10.72 -11.31
C GLY A 83 -10.15 10.48 -9.88
N VAL A 84 -9.36 10.82 -8.86
CA VAL A 84 -9.71 10.60 -7.46
C VAL A 84 -10.63 11.72 -6.97
N ALA A 85 -11.75 11.33 -6.37
CA ALA A 85 -12.70 12.23 -5.72
C ALA A 85 -12.47 12.29 -4.21
N ASP A 86 -12.13 11.15 -3.61
CA ASP A 86 -11.89 11.03 -2.17
C ASP A 86 -10.95 9.85 -1.88
N ALA A 87 -10.17 9.97 -0.81
CA ALA A 87 -9.21 8.96 -0.37
C ALA A 87 -9.06 9.00 1.16
N GLY A 88 -9.16 7.82 1.78
CA GLY A 88 -9.04 7.65 3.23
C GLY A 88 -8.36 6.33 3.57
N ALA A 89 -7.56 6.35 4.63
CA ALA A 89 -6.84 5.18 5.10
C ALA A 89 -7.30 4.74 6.50
N ASP A 90 -7.26 3.43 6.73
CA ASP A 90 -7.29 2.76 8.03
C ASP A 90 -5.93 2.08 8.21
N PRO A 91 -4.96 2.77 8.87
CA PRO A 91 -3.59 2.27 9.01
C PRO A 91 -3.52 0.98 9.84
N LEU A 92 -4.41 0.80 10.82
CA LEU A 92 -4.45 -0.40 11.67
C LEU A 92 -5.01 -1.61 10.90
N GLY A 93 -5.92 -1.37 9.97
CA GLY A 93 -6.47 -2.37 9.05
C GLY A 93 -5.63 -2.61 7.79
N PHE A 94 -4.46 -1.97 7.64
CA PHE A 94 -3.65 -1.98 6.40
C PHE A 94 -4.46 -1.62 5.14
N ARG A 95 -5.48 -0.77 5.30
CA ARG A 95 -6.48 -0.55 4.26
C ARG A 95 -6.45 0.89 3.77
N LEU A 96 -6.32 1.08 2.46
CA LEU A 96 -6.60 2.35 1.80
C LEU A 96 -7.88 2.20 0.99
N THR A 97 -8.79 3.17 1.07
CA THR A 97 -10.02 3.19 0.27
C THR A 97 -10.05 4.44 -0.59
N ILE A 98 -10.38 4.28 -1.86
CA ILE A 98 -10.38 5.34 -2.87
C ILE A 98 -11.73 5.36 -3.56
N ARG A 99 -12.29 6.56 -3.67
CA ARG A 99 -13.48 6.83 -4.48
C ARG A 99 -13.06 7.64 -5.69
N PHE A 100 -13.27 7.10 -6.87
CA PHE A 100 -13.08 7.80 -8.13
C PHE A 100 -14.26 8.70 -8.45
N ARG A 101 -14.04 9.68 -9.34
CA ARG A 101 -15.09 10.60 -9.83
C ARG A 101 -16.19 9.89 -10.61
N SER A 102 -15.93 8.70 -11.15
CA SER A 102 -16.95 7.82 -11.74
C SER A 102 -17.98 7.31 -10.72
N GLY A 103 -17.68 7.44 -9.42
CA GLY A 103 -18.43 6.83 -8.33
C GLY A 103 -17.89 5.46 -7.91
N TRP A 104 -16.89 4.92 -8.60
CA TRP A 104 -16.28 3.64 -8.23
C TRP A 104 -15.52 3.77 -6.91
N LEU A 105 -15.87 2.93 -5.94
CA LEU A 105 -15.21 2.80 -4.64
C LEU A 105 -14.40 1.49 -4.63
N THR A 106 -13.09 1.59 -4.43
CA THR A 106 -12.20 0.44 -4.36
C THR A 106 -11.31 0.47 -3.11
N MET A 107 -10.88 -0.72 -2.69
CA MET A 107 -9.84 -0.90 -1.70
C MET A 107 -8.50 -1.04 -2.44
N VAL A 108 -7.50 -0.32 -1.98
CA VAL A 108 -6.14 -0.41 -2.51
C VAL A 108 -5.25 -1.18 -1.55
N THR A 109 -4.76 -2.31 -2.03
CA THR A 109 -3.73 -3.11 -1.35
C THR A 109 -2.34 -2.64 -1.80
N PRO A 110 -1.32 -2.64 -0.92
CA PRO A 110 0.05 -2.33 -1.33
C PRO A 110 0.55 -3.28 -2.41
N ILE A 111 1.29 -2.75 -3.38
CA ILE A 111 1.99 -3.53 -4.42
C ILE A 111 3.49 -3.29 -4.28
N ASP A 112 4.23 -4.31 -3.85
CA ASP A 112 5.69 -4.27 -3.74
C ASP A 112 6.34 -4.96 -4.95
N ASP A 113 6.25 -4.31 -6.12
CA ASP A 113 6.88 -4.77 -7.37
C ASP A 113 8.16 -3.97 -7.71
N GLY A 114 8.67 -3.20 -6.75
CA GLY A 114 9.86 -2.36 -6.88
C GLY A 114 9.67 -1.07 -7.68
N LYS A 115 8.45 -0.75 -8.13
CA LYS A 115 8.15 0.44 -8.93
C LYS A 115 7.46 1.53 -8.12
N ARG A 116 7.66 2.78 -8.52
CA ARG A 116 6.92 3.95 -8.02
C ARG A 116 5.58 4.12 -8.72
N GLY A 117 4.68 4.87 -8.10
CA GLY A 117 3.38 5.18 -8.68
C GLY A 117 3.51 5.87 -10.04
N ALA A 118 4.43 6.82 -10.16
CA ALA A 118 4.69 7.56 -11.39
C ALA A 118 5.18 6.68 -12.57
N GLU A 119 5.73 5.50 -12.28
CA GLU A 119 6.18 4.54 -13.29
C GLU A 119 5.02 3.69 -13.86
N THR A 120 3.79 3.93 -13.39
CA THR A 120 2.61 3.21 -13.85
C THR A 120 2.14 3.71 -15.21
N GLY A 121 2.15 2.82 -16.21
CA GLY A 121 1.62 3.13 -17.53
C GLY A 121 0.12 3.44 -17.51
N GLY A 122 -0.31 4.39 -18.33
CA GLY A 122 -1.73 4.78 -18.45
C GLY A 122 -2.18 5.88 -17.49
N LEU A 123 -1.25 6.45 -16.70
CA LEU A 123 -1.52 7.65 -15.92
C LEU A 123 -1.74 8.87 -16.85
N PRO A 124 -2.67 9.77 -16.50
CA PRO A 124 -2.79 11.03 -17.20
C PRO A 124 -1.47 11.82 -17.08
N ALA A 125 -1.02 12.44 -18.17
CA ALA A 125 0.12 13.35 -18.13
C ALA A 125 -0.14 14.40 -17.04
N GLU A 126 0.88 14.70 -16.23
CA GLU A 126 0.78 15.70 -15.17
C GLU A 126 0.10 16.95 -15.73
N SER A 127 -1.03 17.32 -15.12
CA SER A 127 -1.62 18.64 -15.32
C SER A 127 -0.65 19.65 -14.71
N GLY A 128 0.41 19.98 -15.44
CA GLY A 128 1.22 21.14 -15.14
C GLY A 128 0.31 22.37 -15.03
N PRO A 129 0.67 23.36 -14.19
CA PRO A 129 -0.14 24.55 -14.04
C PRO A 129 -0.22 25.29 -15.39
N GLY A 130 -1.37 25.20 -16.06
CA GLY A 130 -1.69 25.96 -17.26
C GLY A 130 -1.52 25.20 -18.58
N SER A 131 -2.62 24.66 -19.08
CA SER A 131 -2.84 24.57 -20.53
C SER A 131 -4.32 24.81 -20.83
N GLY A 132 -4.71 26.08 -20.67
CA GLY A 132 -5.84 26.61 -21.42
C GLY A 132 -5.36 26.99 -22.83
N ARG A 133 -5.89 26.31 -23.83
CA ARG A 133 -6.13 26.86 -25.17
C ARG A 133 -7.45 26.29 -25.67
#